data_AF-A0A4Y2AT65-F1
#
_entry.id   AF-A0A4Y2AT65-F1
#
_cell.length_a   1.000
_cell.length_b   1.000
_cell.length_c   1.000
_cell.angle_alpha   90.00
_cell.angle_beta   90.00
_cell.angle_gamma   90.00
#
_symmetry.space_group_name_H-M   'P 1'
#
loop_
_entity.id
_entity.type
_entity.pdbx_description
1 polymer ?
#
loop_
_entity_poly.entity_id
_entity_poly.type
_entity_poly.pdbx_seq_one_letter_code
_entity_poly.pdbx_strand_id
1 'polypeptide(L)'
;MTVFKPFQSFSTVQSVLLLYLKRAFFSVFLDGPSVFLTVSSAVSQSGASRLLEMNWQNLPKMDGVSVHLYDRDPSLSNSAALQTIRPTNADGYHKTSVQFPEQVFLKTNLTSSCLGYWIVYRLNDVMVTSNCLRSRPHWMHESRSSIGNLTLLDLMIPGTHNAGCFSPYNSQEDTLFTRYLFTQCGEENQICILDVFPLDRLDPKFDTGLQFW
;
A
#
# COMPACT_ATOMS: atom_id res chain seq x y z
N MET A 1 4.32 55.50 33.52
CA MET A 1 4.44 54.50 34.62
C MET A 1 3.02 54.10 35.03
N THR A 2 2.80 52.82 35.38
CA THR A 2 1.52 52.06 35.59
C THR A 2 1.13 51.24 34.35
N VAL A 3 1.72 50.05 34.13
CA VAL A 3 1.46 48.69 34.68
C VAL A 3 0.16 48.05 34.19
N PHE A 4 0.35 46.90 33.54
CA PHE A 4 -0.59 45.92 32.99
C PHE A 4 -1.69 45.44 33.95
N LYS A 5 -2.87 45.14 33.36
CA LYS A 5 -3.53 43.82 33.44
C LYS A 5 -4.65 43.74 32.38
N PRO A 6 -4.76 42.61 31.66
CA PRO A 6 -6.10 42.07 31.48
C PRO A 6 -6.19 40.56 31.70
N PHE A 7 -7.29 40.21 32.39
CA PHE A 7 -8.22 39.11 32.13
C PHE A 7 -7.70 37.67 32.00
N GLN A 8 -7.90 36.91 33.08
CA GLN A 8 -8.23 35.49 33.01
C GLN A 8 -9.68 35.33 32.51
N SER A 9 -9.91 34.42 31.57
CA SER A 9 -11.21 33.79 31.35
C SER A 9 -11.02 32.31 30.98
N PHE A 10 -11.86 31.50 31.58
CA PHE A 10 -11.99 30.05 31.55
C PHE A 10 -12.12 29.43 30.15
N SER A 11 -11.52 28.25 29.96
CA SER A 11 -12.17 27.07 29.33
C SER A 11 -11.22 25.86 29.35
N THR A 12 -11.31 25.02 30.39
CA THR A 12 -10.56 23.75 30.50
C THR A 12 -11.40 22.53 30.10
N VAL A 13 -12.61 22.73 29.56
CA VAL A 13 -13.56 21.63 29.29
C VAL A 13 -13.56 21.19 27.83
N GLN A 14 -12.91 21.93 26.91
CA GLN A 14 -12.91 21.59 25.48
C GLN A 14 -11.72 20.70 25.05
N SER A 15 -10.68 20.56 25.88
CA SER A 15 -9.48 19.79 25.52
C SER A 15 -9.59 18.28 25.80
N VAL A 16 -10.47 17.85 26.70
CA VAL A 16 -10.60 16.43 27.06
C VAL A 16 -11.43 15.65 26.02
N LEU A 17 -12.46 16.28 25.43
CA LEU A 17 -13.31 15.63 24.43
C LEU A 17 -12.58 15.38 23.09
N LEU A 18 -11.65 16.29 22.72
CA LEU A 18 -10.78 16.15 21.55
C LEU A 18 -9.70 15.06 21.71
N LEU A 19 -9.34 14.71 22.95
CA LEU A 19 -8.42 13.61 23.24
C LEU A 19 -9.09 12.23 23.17
N TYR A 20 -10.39 12.14 23.45
CA TYR A 20 -11.12 10.87 23.38
C TYR A 20 -11.54 10.49 21.95
N LEU A 21 -11.89 11.46 21.09
CA LEU A 21 -12.21 11.17 19.69
C LEU A 21 -10.96 10.81 18.87
N LYS A 22 -9.77 11.30 19.22
CA LYS A 22 -8.50 10.86 18.60
C LYS A 22 -8.10 9.44 18.98
N ARG A 23 -8.57 8.90 20.11
CA ARG A 23 -8.23 7.54 20.57
C ARG A 23 -9.11 6.44 19.96
N ALA A 24 -10.31 6.77 19.48
CA ALA A 24 -11.25 5.77 18.97
C ALA A 24 -11.04 5.41 17.48
N PHE A 25 -10.20 6.14 16.75
CA PHE A 25 -9.99 5.95 15.30
C PHE A 25 -8.57 5.51 14.88
N PHE A 26 -7.67 5.26 15.85
CA PHE A 26 -6.24 5.03 15.57
C PHE A 26 -5.63 3.82 16.30
N SER A 27 -6.39 2.74 16.47
CA SER A 27 -5.85 1.49 17.01
C SER A 27 -6.50 0.28 16.35
N VAL A 28 -6.15 0.07 15.08
CA VAL A 28 -6.16 -1.27 14.49
C VAL A 28 -4.71 -1.57 14.11
N PHE A 29 -3.94 -1.99 15.12
CA PHE A 29 -2.67 -2.73 15.02
C PHE A 29 -1.72 -2.38 13.85
N LEU A 30 -0.84 -1.38 14.03
CA LEU A 30 0.40 -1.22 13.23
C LEU A 30 1.61 -0.78 14.08
N ASP A 31 1.68 -1.15 15.36
CA ASP A 31 2.84 -0.80 16.22
C ASP A 31 4.04 -1.76 16.04
N GLY A 32 3.96 -2.71 15.10
CA GLY A 32 5.00 -3.70 14.83
C GLY A 32 5.67 -3.54 13.46
N PRO A 33 6.83 -4.18 13.25
CA PRO A 33 7.50 -4.19 11.95
C PRO A 33 6.60 -4.84 10.89
N SER A 34 6.47 -4.16 9.74
CA SER A 34 5.62 -4.60 8.64
C SER A 34 6.40 -4.60 7.33
N VAL A 35 6.09 -5.57 6.46
CA VAL A 35 6.61 -5.66 5.10
C VAL A 35 5.49 -6.00 4.13
N PHE A 36 5.54 -5.42 2.94
CA PHE A 36 4.54 -5.65 1.90
C PHE A 36 5.11 -5.40 0.50
N LEU A 37 4.46 -5.98 -0.51
CA LEU A 37 4.80 -5.82 -1.91
C LEU A 37 3.80 -4.90 -2.58
N THR A 38 4.30 -4.04 -3.47
CA THR A 38 3.50 -3.25 -4.41
C THR A 38 3.99 -3.49 -5.83
N VAL A 39 3.17 -3.13 -6.82
CA VAL A 39 3.56 -3.16 -8.23
C VAL A 39 3.91 -1.74 -8.65
N SER A 40 5.12 -1.55 -9.15
CA SER A 40 5.59 -0.25 -9.59
C SER A 40 4.94 0.14 -10.91
N SER A 41 4.63 1.43 -11.05
CA SER A 41 4.25 2.02 -12.33
C SER A 41 5.41 2.05 -13.34
N ALA A 42 6.64 1.72 -12.95
CA ALA A 42 7.73 1.56 -13.90
C ALA A 42 7.57 0.27 -14.73
N VAL A 43 7.73 0.41 -16.05
CA VAL A 43 7.78 -0.74 -16.96
C VAL A 43 9.22 -1.25 -17.03
N SER A 44 9.38 -2.58 -17.09
CA SER A 44 10.69 -3.18 -17.36
C SER A 44 11.27 -2.69 -18.68
N GLN A 45 12.60 -2.68 -18.81
CA GLN A 45 13.28 -2.30 -20.06
C GLN A 45 12.88 -3.19 -21.25
N SER A 46 12.37 -4.41 -20.99
CA SER A 46 11.82 -5.31 -22.01
C SER A 46 10.38 -4.97 -22.45
N GLY A 47 9.77 -3.93 -21.87
CA GLY A 47 8.59 -3.26 -22.43
C GLY A 47 7.27 -4.01 -22.36
N ALA A 48 7.01 -4.82 -21.33
CA ALA A 48 5.70 -5.49 -21.19
C ALA A 48 5.22 -5.63 -19.74
N SER A 49 6.13 -5.88 -18.80
CA SER A 49 5.76 -6.19 -17.41
C SER A 49 6.11 -5.05 -16.45
N ARG A 50 5.26 -4.88 -15.43
CA ARG A 50 5.52 -3.98 -14.30
C ARG A 50 6.50 -4.61 -13.34
N LEU A 51 7.23 -3.79 -12.59
CA LEU A 51 8.25 -4.26 -11.65
C LEU A 51 7.68 -4.36 -10.24
N LEU A 52 8.16 -5.32 -9.45
CA LEU A 52 7.82 -5.40 -8.03
C LEU A 52 8.60 -4.36 -7.22
N GLU A 53 7.94 -3.80 -6.21
CA GLU A 53 8.53 -2.91 -5.22
C GLU A 53 8.35 -3.51 -3.82
N MET A 54 9.44 -3.54 -3.08
CA MET A 54 9.48 -4.05 -1.71
C MET A 54 9.31 -2.85 -0.77
N ASN A 55 8.37 -2.92 0.17
CA ASN A 55 8.10 -1.85 1.12
C ASN A 55 8.18 -2.39 2.55
N TRP A 56 8.64 -1.54 3.45
CA TRP A 56 8.73 -1.87 4.86
C TRP A 56 8.50 -0.65 5.75
N GLN A 57 8.02 -0.93 6.96
CA GLN A 57 7.71 0.07 7.97
C GLN A 57 8.06 -0.45 9.36
N ASN A 58 8.41 0.48 10.26
CA ASN A 58 8.67 0.22 11.67
C ASN A 58 9.72 -0.88 11.91
N LEU A 59 10.70 -1.03 11.01
CA LEU A 59 11.80 -1.97 11.21
C LEU A 59 12.77 -1.45 12.28
N PRO A 60 13.30 -2.33 13.16
CA PRO A 60 14.27 -1.93 14.16
C PRO A 60 15.58 -1.50 13.49
N LYS A 61 16.20 -0.42 14.01
CA LYS A 61 17.51 0.06 13.56
C LYS A 61 18.62 -0.70 14.26
N MET A 62 18.83 -1.94 13.86
CA MET A 62 19.87 -2.80 14.41
C MET A 62 20.53 -3.64 13.31
N ASP A 63 21.74 -4.13 13.60
CA ASP A 63 22.42 -5.06 12.72
C ASP A 63 21.66 -6.38 12.62
N GLY A 64 21.82 -7.05 11.47
CA GLY A 64 21.14 -8.32 11.19
C GLY A 64 19.73 -8.20 10.64
N VAL A 65 19.24 -6.98 10.37
CA VAL A 65 17.96 -6.73 9.70
C VAL A 65 18.10 -6.88 8.19
N SER A 66 17.27 -7.73 7.59
CA SER A 66 17.21 -7.91 6.14
C SER A 66 15.79 -8.17 5.65
N VAL A 67 15.51 -7.72 4.43
CA VAL A 67 14.24 -7.94 3.75
C VAL A 67 14.50 -8.71 2.46
N HIS A 68 13.73 -9.76 2.24
CA HIS A 68 13.93 -10.72 1.16
C HIS A 68 12.66 -10.86 0.33
N LEU A 69 12.83 -10.98 -0.99
CA LEU A 69 11.79 -11.28 -1.95
C LEU A 69 11.93 -12.73 -2.44
N TYR A 70 10.83 -13.46 -2.53
CA TYR A 70 10.77 -14.84 -3.00
C TYR A 70 9.68 -15.02 -4.08
N ASP A 71 9.86 -16.04 -4.91
CA ASP A 71 8.94 -16.48 -5.97
C ASP A 71 7.91 -17.53 -5.50
N ARG A 72 7.95 -17.87 -4.21
CA ARG A 72 7.09 -18.87 -3.55
C ARG A 72 7.17 -18.70 -2.04
N ASP A 73 6.34 -19.44 -1.32
CA ASP A 73 6.32 -19.40 0.14
C ASP A 73 7.64 -19.95 0.72
N PRO A 74 8.44 -19.13 1.42
CA PRO A 74 9.71 -19.53 2.00
C PRO A 74 9.55 -20.38 3.28
N SER A 75 8.34 -20.53 3.82
CA SER A 75 8.06 -21.47 4.92
C SER A 75 7.88 -22.91 4.43
N LEU A 76 7.48 -23.08 3.17
CA LEU A 76 7.20 -24.39 2.56
C LEU A 76 8.37 -24.90 1.72
N SER A 77 9.31 -24.03 1.34
CA SER A 77 10.42 -24.39 0.46
C SER A 77 11.68 -23.58 0.75
N ASN A 78 12.83 -24.25 0.65
CA ASN A 78 14.16 -23.62 0.79
C ASN A 78 14.60 -22.96 -0.53
N SER A 79 13.79 -22.09 -1.13
CA SER A 79 14.20 -21.35 -2.33
C SER A 79 15.16 -20.21 -1.99
N ALA A 80 16.04 -19.89 -2.94
CA ALA A 80 16.88 -18.70 -2.85
C ALA A 80 16.02 -17.44 -3.02
N ALA A 81 16.33 -16.38 -2.27
CA ALA A 81 15.66 -15.10 -2.42
C ALA A 81 16.01 -14.48 -3.79
N LEU A 82 14.99 -14.00 -4.51
CA LEU A 82 15.16 -13.25 -5.77
C LEU A 82 15.91 -11.94 -5.55
N GLN A 83 15.62 -11.27 -4.42
CA GLN A 83 16.25 -10.03 -4.02
C GLN A 83 16.43 -10.02 -2.51
N THR A 84 17.55 -9.47 -2.04
CA THR A 84 17.80 -9.23 -0.61
C THR A 84 18.29 -7.80 -0.42
N ILE A 85 17.71 -7.11 0.56
CA ILE A 85 18.05 -5.73 0.93
C ILE A 85 18.33 -5.66 2.42
N ARG A 86 19.29 -4.82 2.79
CA ARG A 86 19.54 -4.42 4.18
C ARG A 86 19.05 -2.98 4.36
N PRO A 87 17.86 -2.78 4.94
CA PRO A 87 17.32 -1.45 5.19
C PRO A 87 18.27 -0.58 6.01
N THR A 88 18.45 0.66 5.58
CA THR A 88 19.17 1.69 6.36
C THR A 88 18.22 2.47 7.27
N ASN A 89 16.94 2.55 6.90
CA ASN A 89 15.90 3.26 7.63
C ASN A 89 14.82 2.29 8.10
N ALA A 90 14.13 2.66 9.18
CA ALA A 90 13.01 1.90 9.75
C ALA A 90 11.85 1.76 8.76
N ASP A 91 11.66 2.78 7.92
CA ASP A 91 10.68 2.83 6.85
C ASP A 91 11.38 3.05 5.52
N GLY A 92 10.87 2.44 4.46
CA GLY A 92 11.45 2.60 3.14
C GLY A 92 10.86 1.68 2.11
N TYR A 93 11.39 1.83 0.89
CA TYR A 93 11.03 1.01 -0.25
C TYR A 93 12.28 0.70 -1.09
N HIS A 94 12.18 -0.36 -1.89
CA HIS A 94 13.20 -0.74 -2.85
C HIS A 94 12.55 -1.23 -4.15
N LYS A 95 12.90 -0.56 -5.25
CA LYS A 95 12.48 -0.95 -6.60
C LYS A 95 13.34 -2.11 -7.10
N THR A 96 12.70 -3.22 -7.42
CA THR A 96 13.39 -4.41 -7.90
C THR A 96 13.44 -4.43 -9.44
N SER A 97 14.28 -5.30 -10.00
CA SER A 97 14.22 -5.68 -11.42
C SER A 97 13.28 -6.85 -11.70
N VAL A 98 12.60 -7.38 -10.67
CA VAL A 98 11.71 -8.53 -10.79
C VAL A 98 10.40 -8.09 -11.41
N GLN A 99 10.02 -8.75 -12.49
CA GLN A 99 8.78 -8.48 -13.19
C GLN A 99 7.60 -9.18 -12.48
N PHE A 100 6.50 -8.46 -12.35
CA PHE A 100 5.22 -9.04 -12.01
C PHE A 100 4.49 -9.43 -13.30
N PRO A 101 4.18 -10.72 -13.51
CA PRO A 101 3.51 -11.17 -14.71
C PRO A 101 2.06 -10.69 -14.73
N GLU A 102 1.54 -10.52 -15.93
CA GLU A 102 0.14 -10.20 -16.15
C GLU A 102 -0.77 -11.27 -15.50
N GLN A 103 -1.78 -10.84 -14.75
CA GLN A 103 -2.68 -11.74 -14.02
C GLN A 103 -4.04 -11.77 -14.69
N VAL A 104 -4.52 -12.94 -15.11
CA VAL A 104 -5.87 -13.08 -15.63
C VAL A 104 -6.81 -13.49 -14.51
N PHE A 105 -7.64 -12.56 -14.03
CA PHE A 105 -8.64 -12.84 -13.02
C PHE A 105 -9.97 -13.24 -13.68
N LEU A 106 -10.31 -14.52 -13.56
CA LEU A 106 -11.64 -15.03 -13.94
C LEU A 106 -12.54 -15.02 -12.71
N LYS A 107 -13.86 -14.84 -12.91
CA LYS A 107 -14.85 -14.91 -11.82
C LYS A 107 -14.74 -16.18 -10.97
N THR A 108 -14.31 -17.29 -11.58
CA THR A 108 -14.09 -18.59 -10.92
C THR A 108 -12.79 -18.68 -10.12
N ASN A 109 -11.87 -17.72 -10.29
CA ASN A 109 -10.54 -17.71 -9.67
C ASN A 109 -10.25 -16.40 -8.90
N LEU A 110 -11.30 -15.64 -8.56
CA LEU A 110 -11.20 -14.49 -7.66
C LEU A 110 -11.04 -14.99 -6.24
N THR A 111 -9.81 -15.14 -5.79
CA THR A 111 -9.48 -15.59 -4.43
C THR A 111 -8.56 -14.60 -3.73
N SER A 112 -8.49 -14.68 -2.41
CA SER A 112 -7.54 -13.91 -1.60
C SER A 112 -6.19 -14.60 -1.43
N SER A 113 -5.88 -15.62 -2.25
CA SER A 113 -4.60 -16.34 -2.20
C SER A 113 -3.43 -15.48 -2.70
N CYS A 114 -2.22 -15.90 -2.34
CA CYS A 114 -0.99 -15.26 -2.79
C CYS A 114 -0.78 -15.43 -4.31
N LEU A 115 -0.37 -14.36 -4.98
CA LEU A 115 -0.09 -14.27 -6.42
C LEU A 115 1.37 -14.66 -6.74
N GLY A 116 1.87 -15.70 -6.07
CA GLY A 116 3.22 -16.25 -6.28
C GLY A 116 4.36 -15.54 -5.54
N TYR A 117 4.27 -14.24 -5.27
CA TYR A 117 5.38 -13.49 -4.66
C TYR A 117 5.23 -13.27 -3.16
N TRP A 118 6.36 -13.41 -2.46
CA TRP A 118 6.45 -13.29 -1.00
C TRP A 118 7.56 -12.32 -0.59
N ILE A 119 7.29 -11.54 0.44
CA ILE A 119 8.27 -10.68 1.09
C ILE A 119 8.43 -11.10 2.54
N VAL A 120 9.67 -11.11 3.02
CA VAL A 120 10.02 -11.55 4.36
C VAL A 120 10.97 -10.58 5.01
N TYR A 121 10.67 -10.18 6.24
CA TYR A 121 11.62 -9.54 7.13
C TYR A 121 12.29 -10.60 8.01
N ARG A 122 13.63 -10.62 8.01
CA ARG A 122 14.46 -11.47 8.86
C ARG A 122 15.30 -10.62 9.81
N LEU A 123 15.49 -11.16 11.01
CA LEU A 123 16.43 -10.66 12.01
C LEU A 123 17.40 -11.78 12.37
N ASN A 124 18.68 -11.60 12.06
CA ASN A 124 19.72 -12.62 12.27
C ASN A 124 19.31 -13.97 11.65
N ASP A 125 18.89 -13.94 10.38
CA ASP A 125 18.39 -15.07 9.58
C ASP A 125 17.06 -15.72 10.04
N VAL A 126 16.53 -15.32 11.20
CA VAL A 126 15.23 -15.77 11.70
C VAL A 126 14.12 -14.97 11.01
N MET A 127 13.13 -15.67 10.45
CA MET A 127 11.94 -15.06 9.86
C MET A 127 11.07 -14.45 10.97
N VAL A 128 10.90 -13.12 10.95
CA VAL A 128 10.10 -12.39 11.95
C VAL A 128 8.67 -12.18 11.44
N THR A 129 8.53 -11.72 10.20
CA THR A 129 7.22 -11.55 9.56
C THR A 129 7.34 -11.78 8.06
N SER A 130 6.25 -12.25 7.46
CA SER A 130 6.15 -12.49 6.03
C SER A 130 4.81 -11.98 5.51
N ASN A 131 4.80 -11.61 4.24
CA ASN A 131 3.59 -11.21 3.53
C ASN A 131 3.70 -11.65 2.07
N CYS A 132 2.58 -11.64 1.37
CA CYS A 132 2.52 -12.00 -0.05
C CYS A 132 1.61 -11.03 -0.80
N LEU A 133 1.86 -10.90 -2.10
CA LEU A 133 1.05 -10.09 -3.00
C LEU A 133 -0.29 -10.80 -3.26
N ARG A 134 -1.42 -10.08 -3.18
CA ARG A 134 -2.78 -10.65 -3.29
C ARG A 134 -3.80 -9.60 -3.73
N SER A 135 -4.88 -10.03 -4.39
CA SER A 135 -5.91 -9.15 -4.97
C SER A 135 -7.05 -8.75 -4.02
N ARG A 136 -7.16 -9.35 -2.83
CA ARG A 136 -8.18 -9.06 -1.78
C ARG A 136 -9.59 -8.66 -2.33
N PRO A 137 -10.23 -9.49 -3.17
CA PRO A 137 -11.50 -9.13 -3.82
C PRO A 137 -12.66 -8.92 -2.84
N HIS A 138 -12.54 -9.41 -1.59
CA HIS A 138 -13.57 -9.32 -0.56
C HIS A 138 -13.18 -8.42 0.62
N TRP A 139 -12.23 -7.50 0.44
CA TRP A 139 -11.66 -6.68 1.52
C TRP A 139 -12.73 -5.96 2.37
N MET A 140 -13.81 -5.45 1.74
CA MET A 140 -14.89 -4.76 2.47
C MET A 140 -15.63 -5.71 3.42
N HIS A 141 -15.92 -6.92 2.94
CA HIS A 141 -16.59 -7.95 3.73
C HIS A 141 -15.67 -8.48 4.83
N GLU A 142 -14.39 -8.73 4.51
CA GLU A 142 -13.37 -9.18 5.47
C GLU A 142 -13.14 -8.14 6.58
N SER A 143 -13.23 -6.85 6.24
CA SER A 143 -13.00 -5.74 7.18
C SER A 143 -14.28 -5.24 7.87
N ARG A 144 -15.42 -5.93 7.70
CA ARG A 144 -16.74 -5.48 8.19
C ARG A 144 -16.78 -5.14 9.68
N SER A 145 -15.95 -5.80 10.49
CA SER A 145 -15.87 -5.52 11.93
C SER A 145 -15.34 -4.10 12.22
N SER A 146 -14.50 -3.58 11.34
CA SER A 146 -13.86 -2.27 11.47
C SER A 146 -14.61 -1.18 10.71
N ILE A 147 -15.18 -1.52 9.55
CA ILE A 147 -15.81 -0.54 8.64
C ILE A 147 -17.34 -0.64 8.56
N GLY A 148 -17.96 -1.67 9.12
CA GLY A 148 -19.37 -1.98 8.88
C GLY A 148 -20.37 -0.97 9.47
N ASN A 149 -19.94 -0.16 10.43
CA ASN A 149 -20.74 0.92 11.02
C ASN A 149 -20.54 2.28 10.34
N LEU A 150 -19.64 2.36 9.35
CA LEU A 150 -19.34 3.59 8.62
C LEU A 150 -20.27 3.70 7.41
N THR A 151 -20.70 4.93 7.08
CA THR A 151 -21.43 5.15 5.83
C THR A 151 -20.45 5.14 4.65
N LEU A 152 -20.95 4.98 3.42
CA LEU A 152 -20.07 5.07 2.23
C LEU A 152 -19.35 6.41 2.13
N LEU A 153 -19.93 7.49 2.68
CA LEU A 153 -19.31 8.82 2.71
C LEU A 153 -18.15 8.91 3.71
N ASP A 154 -18.13 8.05 4.72
CA ASP A 154 -17.08 7.97 5.73
C ASP A 154 -15.96 7.00 5.34
N LEU A 155 -16.13 6.28 4.22
CA LEU A 155 -15.17 5.30 3.72
C LEU A 155 -14.32 5.90 2.60
N MET A 156 -13.00 5.75 2.72
CA MET A 156 -12.11 5.89 1.59
C MET A 156 -12.29 4.67 0.68
N ILE A 157 -13.12 4.82 -0.35
CA ILE A 157 -13.29 3.79 -1.37
C ILE A 157 -12.38 4.12 -2.54
N PRO A 158 -11.35 3.32 -2.77
CA PRO A 158 -10.45 3.51 -3.89
C PRO A 158 -11.17 3.23 -5.21
N GLY A 159 -10.92 4.08 -6.20
CA GLY A 159 -11.52 3.98 -7.52
C GLY A 159 -10.51 4.37 -8.60
N THR A 160 -10.78 3.93 -9.81
CA THR A 160 -9.93 4.18 -10.98
C THR A 160 -10.64 5.09 -11.97
N HIS A 161 -10.03 6.24 -12.29
CA HIS A 161 -10.54 7.14 -13.32
C HIS A 161 -10.46 6.46 -14.70
N ASN A 162 -11.49 6.64 -15.53
CA ASN A 162 -11.60 6.05 -16.87
C ASN A 162 -11.25 4.54 -16.92
N ALA A 163 -11.86 3.75 -16.04
CA ALA A 163 -11.54 2.31 -15.88
C ALA A 163 -11.55 1.50 -17.18
N GLY A 164 -12.36 1.88 -18.18
CA GLY A 164 -12.39 1.24 -19.49
C GLY A 164 -11.30 1.69 -20.47
N CYS A 165 -10.47 2.68 -20.12
CA CYS A 165 -9.40 3.18 -20.98
C CYS A 165 -8.06 2.53 -20.61
N PHE A 166 -7.91 1.30 -21.09
CA PHE A 166 -6.69 0.50 -20.97
C PHE A 166 -6.20 0.09 -22.36
N SER A 167 -4.90 -0.16 -22.47
CA SER A 167 -4.31 -0.88 -23.59
C SER A 167 -3.08 -1.61 -23.09
N PRO A 168 -2.80 -2.84 -23.57
CA PRO A 168 -1.52 -3.49 -23.32
C PRO A 168 -0.38 -2.54 -23.70
N TYR A 169 0.62 -2.41 -22.81
CA TYR A 169 1.73 -1.51 -23.07
C TYR A 169 2.51 -1.99 -24.31
N ASN A 170 2.63 -1.11 -25.31
CA ASN A 170 3.43 -1.32 -26.50
C ASN A 170 4.40 -0.16 -26.65
N SER A 171 5.71 -0.45 -26.59
CA SER A 171 6.76 0.58 -26.68
C SER A 171 6.77 1.31 -28.03
N GLN A 172 6.26 0.71 -29.10
CA GLN A 172 6.12 1.35 -30.42
C GLN A 172 4.96 2.36 -30.46
N GLU A 173 4.00 2.23 -29.55
CA GLU A 173 2.82 3.09 -29.43
C GLU A 173 2.93 4.06 -28.24
N ASP A 174 4.06 4.09 -27.54
CA ASP A 174 4.32 4.95 -26.39
C ASP A 174 4.65 6.39 -26.83
N THR A 175 3.61 7.12 -27.22
CA THR A 175 3.65 8.53 -27.60
C THR A 175 3.23 9.41 -26.43
N LEU A 176 3.53 10.71 -26.49
CA LEU A 176 3.00 11.66 -25.52
C LEU A 176 1.47 11.61 -25.46
N PHE A 177 0.80 11.42 -26.59
CA PHE A 177 -0.67 11.38 -26.66
C PHE A 177 -1.25 10.12 -26.01
N THR A 178 -0.68 8.94 -26.28
CA THR A 178 -1.18 7.68 -25.72
C THR A 178 -1.01 7.61 -24.19
N ARG A 179 0.02 8.26 -23.63
CA ARG A 179 0.20 8.43 -22.17
C ARG A 179 -0.90 9.24 -21.48
N TYR A 180 -1.59 10.13 -22.19
CA TYR A 180 -2.74 10.86 -21.65
C TYR A 180 -4.08 10.19 -21.93
N LEU A 181 -4.13 9.32 -22.95
CA LEU A 181 -5.33 8.56 -23.26
C LEU A 181 -5.52 7.41 -22.26
N PHE A 182 -4.53 6.51 -22.17
CA PHE A 182 -4.66 5.30 -21.37
C PHE A 182 -4.39 5.60 -19.90
N THR A 183 -5.35 5.25 -19.06
CA THR A 183 -5.32 5.52 -17.61
C THR A 183 -5.17 4.25 -16.78
N GLN A 184 -5.38 3.07 -17.39
CA GLN A 184 -5.28 1.77 -16.75
C GLN A 184 -4.30 0.86 -17.50
N CYS A 185 -3.74 -0.11 -16.77
CA CYS A 185 -2.74 -1.04 -17.30
C CYS A 185 -3.31 -2.41 -17.72
N GLY A 186 -4.61 -2.66 -17.53
CA GLY A 186 -5.26 -3.95 -17.80
C GLY A 186 -6.77 -3.82 -18.01
N GLU A 187 -7.42 -4.89 -18.46
CA GLU A 187 -8.86 -4.92 -18.74
C GLU A 187 -9.72 -4.60 -17.49
N GLU A 188 -11.03 -4.38 -17.63
CA GLU A 188 -11.94 -4.09 -16.52
C GLU A 188 -11.92 -5.16 -15.40
N ASN A 189 -11.61 -6.42 -15.74
CA ASN A 189 -11.44 -7.52 -14.78
C ASN A 189 -10.01 -7.64 -14.22
N GLN A 190 -9.10 -6.83 -14.75
CA GLN A 190 -7.67 -6.72 -14.49
C GLN A 190 -7.30 -5.26 -14.25
N ILE A 191 -8.27 -4.48 -13.72
CA ILE A 191 -7.97 -3.21 -13.05
C ILE A 191 -6.78 -3.49 -12.16
N CYS A 192 -5.86 -2.53 -12.03
CA CYS A 192 -4.73 -2.61 -11.12
C CYS A 192 -5.26 -2.76 -9.66
N ILE A 193 -5.80 -3.93 -9.32
CA ILE A 193 -6.29 -4.34 -8.01
C ILE A 193 -5.11 -4.36 -7.03
N LEU A 194 -3.89 -4.24 -7.55
CA LEU A 194 -2.64 -4.22 -6.81
C LEU A 194 -2.26 -2.83 -6.29
N ASP A 195 -2.89 -1.74 -6.76
CA ASP A 195 -2.55 -0.36 -6.35
C ASP A 195 -3.63 0.34 -5.53
N VAL A 196 -4.55 -0.45 -4.97
CA VAL A 196 -5.73 0.09 -4.33
C VAL A 196 -5.66 0.02 -2.78
N PHE A 197 -4.72 -0.74 -2.22
CA PHE A 197 -4.46 -0.71 -0.78
C PHE A 197 -2.99 -1.03 -0.44
N PRO A 198 -2.11 -0.03 -0.29
CA PRO A 198 -1.52 0.13 1.01
C PRO A 198 -2.59 0.76 1.91
N LEU A 199 -2.93 0.10 3.02
CA LEU A 199 -3.58 0.78 4.13
C LEU A 199 -2.53 1.74 4.70
N ASP A 200 -2.23 2.84 4.01
CA ASP A 200 -1.24 3.82 4.42
C ASP A 200 -1.56 5.24 3.96
N ARG A 201 -1.20 6.16 4.86
CA ARG A 201 -0.76 7.54 4.58
C ARG A 201 -1.85 8.61 4.41
N LEU A 202 -2.52 8.92 5.52
CA LEU A 202 -2.90 10.32 5.76
C LEU A 202 -1.66 11.10 6.22
N ASP A 203 -0.94 11.68 5.27
CA ASP A 203 0.00 12.77 5.53
C ASP A 203 -0.84 14.03 5.84
N PRO A 204 -0.69 14.70 7.01
CA PRO A 204 -1.59 15.77 7.44
C PRO A 204 -1.39 17.11 6.70
N LYS A 205 -0.86 17.10 5.47
CA LYS A 205 -0.49 18.31 4.70
C LYS A 205 -1.20 18.51 3.37
N PHE A 206 -2.14 17.66 2.97
CA PHE A 206 -2.97 17.93 1.80
C PHE A 206 -4.36 18.40 2.21
N ASP A 207 -4.42 19.66 2.63
CA ASP A 207 -5.64 20.47 2.60
C ASP A 207 -5.60 21.26 1.29
N THR A 208 -6.43 20.88 0.32
CA THR A 208 -7.16 21.77 -0.62
C THR A 208 -7.75 20.99 -1.79
N GLY A 209 -9.08 20.85 -1.77
CA GLY A 209 -9.95 20.95 -2.95
C GLY A 209 -9.80 19.95 -4.09
N LEU A 210 -10.38 18.76 -3.95
CA LEU A 210 -10.78 17.94 -5.11
C LEU A 210 -12.24 18.26 -5.47
N GLN A 211 -12.42 19.12 -6.47
CA GLN A 211 -13.69 19.28 -7.17
C GLN A 211 -13.90 18.08 -8.10
N PHE A 212 -15.05 17.43 -7.95
CA PHE A 212 -15.55 16.43 -8.89
C PHE A 212 -16.01 17.13 -10.18
N TRP A 213 -15.51 16.67 -11.32
CA TRP A 213 -16.14 16.78 -12.63
C TRP A 213 -16.03 15.44 -13.33
#